data_AF-A0A1J5GUC5-F1
#
_entry.id   AF-A0A1J5GUC5-F1
#
_cell.length_a   1.000
_cell.length_b   1.000
_cell.length_c   1.000
_cell.angle_alpha   90.00
_cell.angle_beta   90.00
_cell.angle_gamma   90.00
#
_symmetry.space_group_name_H-M   'P 1'
#
loop_
_entity.id
_entity.type
_entity.pdbx_description
1 polymer ?
#
loop_
_entity_poly.entity_id
_entity_poly.type
_entity_poly.pdbx_seq_one_letter_code
_entity_poly.pdbx_strand_id
1 'polypeptide(L)'
;MNWRKIHRFIAPILVLPLLLTTITGVIYRVGRSWFGMSKDLGKVLLDIHQGSFLGSDLRTFYVFLDGLGLIGLIVTGIVMSGIFGKKRRRSVE
;
A
#
# COMPACT_ATOMS: atom_id res chain seq x y z
N MET A 1 -23.60 3.78 -2.84
CA MET A 1 -22.20 4.20 -2.66
C MET A 1 -21.48 4.16 -4.02
N ASN A 2 -20.79 5.23 -4.45
CA ASN A 2 -20.02 5.19 -5.70
C ASN A 2 -18.57 4.80 -5.41
N TRP A 3 -18.27 3.50 -5.47
CA TRP A 3 -16.95 2.94 -5.19
C TRP A 3 -15.82 3.55 -6.03
N ARG A 4 -16.11 3.94 -7.28
CA ARG A 4 -15.14 4.60 -8.18
C ARG A 4 -14.75 5.98 -7.69
N LYS A 5 -15.73 6.78 -7.22
CA LYS A 5 -15.46 8.11 -6.66
C LYS A 5 -14.65 8.02 -5.37
N ILE A 6 -15.01 7.09 -4.48
CA ILE A 6 -14.29 6.88 -3.21
C ILE A 6 -12.86 6.45 -3.47
N HIS A 7 -12.66 5.39 -4.27
CA HIS A 7 -11.33 4.88 -4.58
C HIS A 7 -10.44 5.96 -5.19
N ARG A 8 -10.95 6.72 -6.17
CA ARG A 8 -10.17 7.80 -6.82
C ARG A 8 -9.74 8.90 -5.85
N PHE A 9 -10.54 9.16 -4.81
CA PHE A 9 -10.21 10.17 -3.81
C PHE A 9 -9.17 9.66 -2.80
N ILE A 10 -9.36 8.45 -2.25
CA ILE A 10 -8.49 7.91 -1.21
C ILE A 10 -7.16 7.34 -1.75
N ALA A 11 -7.16 6.82 -2.99
CA ALA A 11 -6.00 6.16 -3.58
C ALA A 11 -4.73 7.01 -3.60
N PRO A 12 -4.72 8.27 -4.09
CA PRO A 12 -3.47 9.05 -4.06
C PRO A 12 -2.95 9.30 -2.65
N ILE A 13 -3.83 9.39 -1.64
CA ILE A 13 -3.43 9.61 -0.25
C ILE A 13 -2.82 8.34 0.34
N LEU A 14 -3.42 7.18 0.07
CA LEU A 14 -3.00 5.89 0.65
C LEU A 14 -1.84 5.25 -0.12
N VAL A 15 -1.77 5.41 -1.45
CA VAL A 15 -0.73 4.82 -2.29
C VAL A 15 0.63 5.45 -2.01
N LEU A 16 0.71 6.74 -1.67
CA LEU A 16 2.00 7.40 -1.41
C LEU A 16 2.78 6.76 -0.24
N PRO A 17 2.22 6.64 0.98
CA PRO A 17 2.92 5.98 2.07
C PRO A 17 3.13 4.49 1.78
N LEU A 18 2.16 3.79 1.19
CA LEU A 18 2.30 2.38 0.78
C LEU A 18 3.45 2.15 -0.22
N LEU A 19 3.62 3.04 -1.18
CA LEU A 19 4.69 2.96 -2.15
C LEU A 19 6.03 3.19 -1.47
N LEU A 20 6.12 4.16 -0.57
CA LEU A 20 7.32 4.44 0.20
C LEU A 20 7.72 3.24 1.08
N THR A 21 6.77 2.64 1.80
CA THR A 21 7.04 1.44 2.64
C THR A 21 7.41 0.24 1.79
N THR A 22 6.74 0.02 0.65
CA THR A 22 7.07 -1.08 -0.25
C THR A 22 8.48 -0.92 -0.82
N ILE A 23 8.83 0.26 -1.34
CA ILE A 23 10.15 0.52 -1.91
C ILE A 23 11.25 0.33 -0.85
N THR A 24 11.09 0.95 0.32
CA THR A 24 12.10 0.85 1.40
C THR A 24 12.24 -0.57 1.92
N GLY A 25 11.14 -1.33 2.05
CA GLY A 25 11.15 -2.72 2.47
C GLY A 25 11.85 -3.64 1.47
N VAL A 26 11.57 -3.46 0.17
CA VAL A 26 12.24 -4.21 -0.91
C VAL A 26 13.73 -3.89 -0.94
N ILE A 27 14.11 -2.60 -0.94
CA ILE A 27 15.51 -2.17 -0.92
C ILE A 27 16.22 -2.73 0.31
N TYR A 28 15.61 -2.65 1.49
CA TYR A 28 16.17 -3.21 2.73
C TYR A 28 16.43 -4.71 2.60
N ARG A 29 15.40 -5.48 2.21
CA ARG A 29 15.50 -6.95 2.19
C ARG A 29 16.49 -7.42 1.13
N VAL A 30 16.39 -6.89 -0.08
CA VAL A 30 17.29 -7.23 -1.20
C VAL A 30 18.71 -6.78 -0.89
N GLY A 31 18.89 -5.53 -0.45
CA GLY A 31 20.19 -4.98 -0.12
C GLY A 31 20.91 -5.75 0.98
N ARG A 32 20.21 -6.09 2.07
CA ARG A 32 20.79 -6.86 3.19
C ARG A 32 21.08 -8.31 2.82
N SER A 33 20.24 -8.93 1.98
CA SER A 33 20.37 -10.37 1.67
C SER A 33 21.36 -10.64 0.56
N TRP A 34 21.42 -9.80 -0.46
CA TRP A 34 22.15 -10.10 -1.71
C TRP A 34 23.38 -9.22 -1.91
N PHE A 35 23.40 -8.01 -1.35
CA PHE A 35 24.43 -7.02 -1.63
C PHE A 35 25.27 -6.64 -0.40
N GLY A 36 25.06 -7.30 0.74
CA GLY A 36 25.83 -7.04 1.97
C GLY A 36 25.66 -5.62 2.51
N MET A 37 24.53 -4.95 2.22
CA MET A 37 24.22 -3.58 2.69
C MET A 37 24.53 -3.40 4.18
N SER A 38 25.10 -2.26 4.59
CA SER A 38 25.43 -2.01 6.01
C SER A 38 24.20 -2.00 6.92
N LYS A 39 24.41 -2.27 8.22
CA LYS A 39 23.33 -2.21 9.21
C LYS A 39 22.79 -0.79 9.38
N ASP A 40 23.65 0.22 9.28
CA ASP A 40 23.27 1.63 9.45
C ASP A 40 22.35 2.10 8.33
N LEU A 41 22.69 1.81 7.08
CA LEU A 41 21.80 2.11 5.95
C LEU A 41 20.50 1.30 6.04
N GLY A 42 20.59 0.04 6.46
CA GLY A 42 19.41 -0.79 6.72
C GLY A 42 18.50 -0.19 7.81
N LYS A 43 19.06 0.41 8.85
CA LYS A 43 18.30 1.11 9.90
C LYS A 43 17.59 2.33 9.35
N VAL A 44 18.26 3.16 8.55
CA VAL A 44 17.63 4.32 7.90
C VAL A 44 16.44 3.90 7.04
N LEU A 45 16.59 2.83 6.24
CA LEU A 45 15.50 2.30 5.43
C LEU A 45 14.34 1.81 6.29
N LEU A 46 14.62 1.11 7.40
CA LEU A 46 13.58 0.66 8.33
C LEU A 46 12.90 1.82 9.06
N ASP A 47 13.63 2.86 9.42
CA ASP A 47 13.08 4.06 10.06
C ASP A 47 12.10 4.79 9.14
N ILE A 48 12.39 4.84 7.84
CA ILE A 48 11.45 5.36 6.82
C ILE A 48 10.29 4.38 6.62
N HIS A 49 10.58 3.08 6.45
CA HIS A 49 9.60 2.02 6.20
C HIS A 49 8.50 1.95 7.26
N GLN A 50 8.84 2.22 8.52
CA GLN A 50 7.88 2.19 9.61
C GLN A 50 7.40 3.58 10.04
N GLY A 51 7.95 4.66 9.49
CA GLY A 51 7.61 6.03 9.91
C GLY A 51 8.17 6.42 11.29
N SER A 52 9.27 5.83 11.74
CA SER A 52 9.88 6.12 13.06
C SER A 52 10.22 7.59 13.27
N PHE A 53 10.54 8.30 12.19
CA PHE A 53 10.87 9.73 12.23
C PHE A 53 9.69 10.62 12.68
N LEU A 54 8.46 10.08 12.70
CA LEU A 54 7.26 10.79 13.16
C LEU A 54 7.06 10.70 14.70
N GLY A 55 7.88 9.92 15.41
CA GLY A 55 7.69 9.62 16.83
C GLY A 55 6.80 8.41 17.09
N SER A 56 6.69 7.98 18.36
CA SER A 56 6.06 6.71 18.76
C SER A 56 4.59 6.59 18.36
N ASP A 57 3.83 7.65 18.56
CA ASP A 57 2.38 7.63 18.43
C ASP A 57 1.99 7.66 16.95
N LEU A 58 2.63 8.55 16.19
CA LEU A 58 2.42 8.67 14.75
C LEU A 58 2.99 7.48 13.98
N ARG A 59 4.06 6.82 14.45
CA ARG A 59 4.55 5.55 13.89
C ARG A 59 3.46 4.48 13.92
N THR A 60 2.76 4.35 15.05
CA THR A 60 1.67 3.36 15.19
C THR A 60 0.52 3.69 14.24
N PHE A 61 0.15 4.96 14.15
CA PHE A 61 -0.88 5.41 13.21
C PHE A 61 -0.48 5.19 11.74
N TYR A 62 0.78 5.45 11.40
CA TYR A 62 1.34 5.26 10.06
C TYR A 62 1.21 3.80 9.60
N VAL A 63 1.69 2.86 10.41
CA VAL A 63 1.60 1.42 10.11
C VAL A 63 0.15 0.95 10.03
N PHE A 64 -0.72 1.45 10.92
CA PHE A 64 -2.15 1.14 10.90
C PHE A 64 -2.83 1.66 9.62
N LEU A 65 -2.53 2.90 9.22
CA LEU A 65 -3.07 3.52 8.02
C LEU A 65 -2.61 2.80 6.75
N ASP A 66 -1.36 2.36 6.69
CA ASP A 66 -0.85 1.56 5.58
C ASP A 66 -1.60 0.23 5.48
N GLY A 67 -1.70 -0.53 6.58
CA GLY A 67 -2.39 -1.82 6.60
C GLY A 67 -3.86 -1.69 6.20
N LEU A 68 -4.60 -0.77 6.84
CA LEU A 68 -6.02 -0.56 6.55
C LEU A 68 -6.23 0.04 5.16
N GLY A 69 -5.36 0.96 4.75
CA GLY A 69 -5.38 1.60 3.45
C GLY A 69 -5.20 0.59 2.32
N LEU A 70 -4.22 -0.31 2.44
CA LEU A 70 -4.00 -1.37 1.48
C LEU A 70 -5.23 -2.28 1.35
N ILE A 71 -5.80 -2.72 2.47
CA ILE A 71 -7.02 -3.54 2.47
C ILE A 71 -8.16 -2.79 1.75
N GLY A 72 -8.36 -1.51 2.07
CA GLY A 72 -9.37 -0.67 1.43
C GLY A 72 -9.18 -0.55 -0.09
N LEU A 73 -7.95 -0.33 -0.55
CA LEU A 73 -7.61 -0.24 -1.97
C LEU A 73 -7.81 -1.57 -2.69
N ILE A 74 -7.44 -2.69 -2.08
CA ILE A 74 -7.68 -4.04 -2.61
C ILE A 74 -9.17 -4.31 -2.76
N VAL A 75 -9.94 -4.12 -1.69
CA VAL A 75 -11.39 -4.38 -1.69
C VAL A 75 -12.08 -3.52 -2.75
N THR A 76 -11.82 -2.22 -2.76
CA THR A 76 -12.45 -1.31 -3.73
C THR A 76 -11.99 -1.60 -5.17
N GLY A 77 -10.72 -1.95 -5.39
CA GLY A 77 -10.18 -2.37 -6.68
C GLY A 77 -10.86 -3.64 -7.22
N ILE A 78 -11.01 -4.66 -6.37
CA ILE A 78 -11.70 -5.92 -6.71
C ILE A 78 -13.18 -5.68 -7.04
N VAL A 79 -13.87 -4.84 -6.27
CA VAL A 79 -15.27 -4.50 -6.55
C VAL A 79 -15.42 -3.81 -7.91
N MET A 80 -14.46 -2.97 -8.31
CA MET A 80 -14.49 -2.24 -9.58
C MET A 80 -14.00 -3.04 -10.79
N SER A 81 -13.19 -4.08 -10.59
CA SER A 81 -12.57 -4.88 -11.66
C SER A 81 -13.58 -5.77 -12.39
N GLY A 82 -14.72 -6.06 -11.77
CA GLY A 82 -15.76 -6.91 -12.37
C GLY A 82 -15.40 -8.40 -12.42
N ILE A 83 -14.35 -8.83 -11.69
CA ILE A 83 -13.94 -10.25 -11.58
C ILE A 83 -15.11 -11.14 -11.13
N PHE A 84 -16.05 -10.60 -10.34
CA PHE A 84 -17.25 -11.30 -9.87
C PHE A 84 -18.54 -10.94 -10.63
N GLY A 85 -18.44 -10.19 -11.74
CA GLY A 85 -19.58 -9.75 -12.52
C GLY A 85 -20.14 -10.87 -13.42
N LYS A 86 -21.44 -11.18 -13.31
CA LYS A 86 -22.14 -12.06 -14.28
C LYS A 86 -21.98 -11.50 -15.70
N LYS A 87 -21.51 -12.33 -16.65
CA LYS A 87 -21.54 -12.05 -18.10
C LYS A 87 -22.93 -11.54 -18.44
N ARG A 88 -23.06 -10.26 -18.82
CA ARG A 88 -24.29 -9.75 -19.44
C ARG A 88 -24.51 -10.59 -20.69
N ARG A 89 -25.45 -11.53 -20.66
CA ARG A 89 -26.02 -12.13 -21.88
C ARG A 89 -26.57 -10.93 -22.66
N ARG A 90 -25.88 -10.55 -23.73
CA ARG A 90 -26.46 -9.68 -24.75
C ARG A 90 -27.66 -10.46 -25.29
N SER A 91 -28.87 -10.01 -24.97
CA SER A 91 -30.03 -10.40 -25.74
C SER A 91 -29.81 -9.83 -27.12
N VAL A 92 -29.59 -10.72 -28.08
CA VAL A 92 -29.65 -10.38 -29.50
C VAL A 92 -31.14 -10.40 -29.80
N GLU A 93 -31.73 -9.21 -29.98
CA GLU A 93 -32.97 -9.02 -30.72
C GLU A 93 -32.61 -8.58 -32.14
#